data_AF-A0A6J1Q1J4-F1
#
_entry.id   AF-A0A6J1Q1J4-F1
#
_cell.length_a   1.000
_cell.length_b   1.000
_cell.length_c   1.000
_cell.angle_alpha   90.00
_cell.angle_beta   90.00
_cell.angle_gamma   90.00
#
_symmetry.space_group_name_H-M   'P 1'
#
loop_
_entity.id
_entity.type
_entity.pdbx_description
1 polymer ?
#
loop_
_entity_poly.entity_id
_entity_poly.type
_entity_poly.pdbx_seq_one_letter_code
_entity_poly.pdbx_strand_id
1 'polypeptide(L)'
;MALFSRANSNAFSLLNHCYCKKFMMGTNRLKSRNRLSISSTILQHRNNKQNTEAVGLEAEIIKRRNQACRSLLIQVYSSKSHNDLHNYCSRFGDVLSMHHYQINSQHVCQNYILVEFEDISSINEVMSSASFVNGDYIAPVKSSVLWFRKGQVAALQRNSKKKTTLSVENGCSLPTDQEIWDVSETFSPVKLVISVSQISGQIIVLYEALKLTDLEVRLRFHTAHHLEHYFSRLFQNMKVLPFGSSVNGFGRKRCDLDLVLVPDDSEEHNATSRLVFHSKSMRHNDRTETKEFLGILANTMQHFIPGVFNVRKILEARVPIIKFRYDYTHTECDLSATNMTAIYMTELLNLYGEIDWRVRPLVIAIRVWAKSQEITSDVPGQWITNFPLTLLVLFYLQQKKILPSLKTLKLYATRSDIRCAENGIDCTFLRDINKLPADYKYKPNQDTLETLLHGFFEYYSTFDFNVYGICIREGTQIRKPSRSALHITNPLETTLNVCKNVNLYEVNRIISMSHDAIYALETADKSTSSCWGIMTLLKVNNGNTNQRKLNSTEKQRIEEKFPENHSYEISDKFEVSEVNIDETETKKKETV
;
A
#
# COMPACT_ATOMS: atom_id res chain seq x y z
N MET A 1 25.69 -31.64 25.27
CA MET A 1 25.77 -31.20 23.85
C MET A 1 25.22 -32.24 22.87
N ALA A 2 25.68 -33.50 22.86
CA ALA A 2 25.20 -34.53 21.92
C ALA A 2 23.72 -34.94 22.10
N LEU A 3 23.20 -34.96 23.33
CA LEU A 3 21.79 -35.28 23.63
C LEU A 3 20.81 -34.17 23.21
N PHE A 4 21.24 -32.90 23.29
CA PHE A 4 20.42 -31.75 22.86
C PHE A 4 20.34 -31.65 21.33
N SER A 5 21.43 -31.99 20.63
CA SER A 5 21.46 -32.14 19.17
C SER A 5 20.54 -33.29 18.70
N ARG A 6 20.60 -34.46 19.35
CA ARG A 6 19.72 -35.61 19.05
C ARG A 6 18.23 -35.34 19.30
N ALA A 7 17.89 -34.56 20.32
CA ALA A 7 16.50 -34.17 20.58
C ALA A 7 15.93 -33.27 19.46
N ASN A 8 16.76 -32.37 18.90
CA ASN A 8 16.36 -31.49 17.80
C ASN A 8 16.14 -32.25 16.48
N SER A 9 17.01 -33.21 16.15
CA SER A 9 16.84 -34.08 14.97
C SER A 9 15.59 -34.96 15.08
N ASN A 10 15.30 -35.46 16.28
CA ASN A 10 14.10 -36.26 16.54
C ASN A 10 12.81 -35.43 16.55
N ALA A 11 12.84 -34.16 16.96
CA ALA A 11 11.66 -33.28 16.91
C ALA A 11 11.25 -32.94 15.47
N PHE A 12 12.23 -32.65 14.59
CA PHE A 12 11.95 -32.46 13.15
C PHE A 12 11.50 -33.75 12.46
N SER A 13 12.13 -34.88 12.79
CA SER A 13 11.70 -36.22 12.34
C SER A 13 10.27 -36.53 12.80
N LEU A 14 9.91 -36.25 14.05
CA LEU A 14 8.57 -36.47 14.61
C LEU A 14 7.53 -35.54 13.96
N LEU A 15 7.86 -34.27 13.72
CA LEU A 15 7.00 -33.33 13.00
C LEU A 15 6.78 -33.79 11.55
N ASN A 16 7.83 -34.22 10.85
CA ASN A 16 7.73 -34.81 9.52
C ASN A 16 6.93 -36.12 9.54
N HIS A 17 7.08 -36.96 10.57
CA HIS A 17 6.35 -38.22 10.69
C HIS A 17 4.86 -38.00 11.01
N CYS A 18 4.54 -37.05 11.89
CA CYS A 18 3.17 -36.74 12.28
C CYS A 18 2.41 -35.98 11.20
N TYR A 19 3.07 -35.12 10.41
CA TYR A 19 2.44 -34.47 9.25
C TYR A 19 2.35 -35.39 8.02
N CYS A 20 3.34 -36.26 7.77
CA CYS A 20 3.34 -37.11 6.57
C CYS A 20 2.59 -38.45 6.72
N LYS A 21 2.50 -39.05 7.92
CA LYS A 21 1.84 -40.38 8.06
C LYS A 21 0.33 -40.36 8.29
N LYS A 22 -0.28 -39.24 8.69
CA LYS A 22 -1.74 -39.23 8.94
C LYS A 22 -2.62 -39.12 7.69
N PHE A 23 -2.06 -39.09 6.48
CA PHE A 23 -2.83 -39.09 5.23
C PHE A 23 -2.43 -40.13 4.17
N MET A 24 -1.52 -41.06 4.49
CA MET A 24 -0.96 -42.00 3.51
C MET A 24 -0.94 -43.45 4.00
N MET A 25 -2.09 -44.00 4.42
CA MET A 25 -2.38 -45.43 4.31
C MET A 25 -3.90 -45.67 4.34
N GLY A 26 -4.43 -46.25 3.26
CA GLY A 26 -5.77 -46.83 3.27
C GLY A 26 -6.61 -46.66 2.01
N THR A 27 -6.08 -46.98 0.83
CA THR A 27 -6.94 -47.42 -0.27
C THR A 27 -7.57 -48.76 0.09
N ASN A 28 -8.73 -48.75 0.73
CA ASN A 28 -9.67 -49.86 0.68
C ASN A 28 -10.98 -49.32 0.15
N ARG A 29 -11.35 -49.78 -1.06
CA ARG A 29 -12.68 -49.60 -1.64
C ARG A 29 -13.71 -50.18 -0.67
N LEU A 30 -14.33 -49.31 0.13
CA LEU A 30 -15.61 -49.58 0.77
C LEU A 30 -16.66 -48.78 0.01
N LYS A 31 -17.40 -49.47 -0.86
CA LYS A 31 -18.67 -48.98 -1.41
C LYS A 31 -19.66 -48.87 -0.24
N SER A 32 -19.69 -47.71 0.40
CA SER A 32 -20.76 -47.30 1.29
C SER A 32 -21.47 -46.12 0.63
N ARG A 33 -22.65 -46.39 0.07
CA ARG A 33 -23.64 -45.36 -0.25
C ARG A 33 -23.99 -44.68 1.06
N ASN A 34 -23.41 -43.50 1.32
CA ASN A 34 -24.06 -42.40 2.02
C ASN A 34 -23.22 -41.14 1.79
N ARG A 35 -23.89 -40.14 1.20
CA ARG A 35 -23.35 -38.80 0.95
C ARG A 35 -22.93 -38.18 2.30
N LEU A 36 -21.64 -38.10 2.55
CA LEU A 36 -21.09 -37.13 3.49
C LEU A 36 -20.41 -36.05 2.65
N SER A 37 -21.21 -35.04 2.31
CA SER A 37 -20.73 -33.77 1.80
C SER A 37 -19.85 -33.14 2.86
N ILE A 38 -18.55 -33.03 2.57
CA ILE A 38 -17.71 -32.03 3.24
C ILE A 38 -18.21 -30.69 2.70
N SER A 39 -19.22 -30.13 3.36
CA SER A 39 -19.63 -28.75 3.11
C SER A 39 -18.48 -27.85 3.56
N SER A 40 -17.66 -27.46 2.59
CA SER A 40 -17.02 -26.16 2.62
C SER A 40 -18.15 -25.12 2.57
N THR A 41 -18.66 -24.73 3.74
CA THR A 41 -19.65 -23.66 3.89
C THR A 41 -18.95 -22.35 3.56
N ILE A 42 -18.71 -22.10 2.27
CA ILE A 42 -18.51 -20.76 1.73
C ILE A 42 -19.90 -20.13 1.78
N LEU A 43 -20.11 -19.27 2.77
CA LEU A 43 -21.31 -18.45 2.91
C LEU A 43 -21.44 -17.53 1.70
N GLN A 44 -22.09 -18.02 0.63
CA GLN A 44 -22.92 -17.17 -0.20
C GLN A 44 -24.26 -16.99 0.51
N HIS A 45 -24.41 -15.98 1.38
CA HIS A 45 -25.75 -15.53 1.76
C HIS A 45 -25.86 -14.01 1.94
N ARG A 46 -26.54 -13.45 0.94
CA ARG A 46 -27.55 -12.37 0.97
C ARG A 46 -27.68 -11.61 2.30
N ASN A 47 -27.21 -10.36 2.25
CA ASN A 47 -27.79 -9.12 2.76
C ASN A 47 -28.98 -9.28 3.72
N ASN A 48 -28.73 -9.03 5.01
CA ASN A 48 -29.69 -8.35 5.91
C ASN A 48 -29.03 -7.87 7.23
N LYS A 49 -27.86 -7.23 7.12
CA LYS A 49 -27.52 -6.09 7.98
C LYS A 49 -27.63 -4.85 7.09
N GLN A 50 -27.96 -3.69 7.64
CA GLN A 50 -28.00 -2.44 6.88
C GLN A 50 -26.72 -2.33 6.05
N ASN A 51 -26.84 -2.61 4.74
CA ASN A 51 -25.74 -2.57 3.79
C ASN A 51 -25.40 -1.10 3.58
N THR A 52 -24.62 -0.53 4.48
CA THR A 52 -23.72 0.53 4.09
C THR A 52 -22.68 -0.11 3.21
N GLU A 53 -22.86 0.01 1.89
CA GLU A 53 -21.83 -0.32 0.92
C GLU A 53 -20.52 0.35 1.36
N ALA A 54 -19.43 -0.42 1.41
CA ALA A 54 -18.12 0.15 1.73
C ALA A 54 -17.81 1.24 0.70
N VAL A 55 -17.28 2.38 1.14
CA VAL A 55 -16.94 3.54 0.28
C VAL A 55 -15.47 3.88 0.42
N GLY A 56 -14.88 4.46 -0.62
CA GLY A 56 -13.51 4.97 -0.59
C GLY A 56 -12.48 3.86 -0.41
N LEU A 57 -11.53 4.08 0.51
CA LEU A 57 -10.41 3.16 0.73
C LEU A 57 -10.86 1.79 1.23
N GLU A 58 -11.92 1.70 2.05
CA GLU A 58 -12.41 0.43 2.57
C GLU A 58 -12.85 -0.51 1.44
N ALA A 59 -13.58 0.01 0.46
CA ALA A 59 -13.99 -0.74 -0.73
C ALA A 59 -12.79 -1.22 -1.56
N GLU A 60 -11.78 -0.37 -1.75
CA GLU A 60 -10.57 -0.73 -2.47
C GLU A 60 -9.76 -1.81 -1.73
N ILE A 61 -9.65 -1.73 -0.39
CA ILE A 61 -9.01 -2.77 0.44
C ILE A 61 -9.75 -4.10 0.28
N ILE A 62 -11.08 -4.11 0.35
CA ILE A 62 -11.89 -5.34 0.15
C ILE A 62 -11.64 -5.93 -1.23
N LYS A 63 -11.68 -5.10 -2.28
CA LYS A 63 -11.40 -5.51 -3.65
C LYS A 63 -10.01 -6.11 -3.79
N ARG A 64 -8.96 -5.45 -3.28
CA ARG A 64 -7.57 -5.93 -3.37
C ARG A 64 -7.31 -7.19 -2.56
N ARG A 65 -7.97 -7.34 -1.40
CA ARG A 65 -7.96 -8.61 -0.64
C ARG A 65 -8.59 -9.74 -1.44
N ASN A 66 -9.75 -9.51 -2.05
CA ASN A 66 -10.41 -10.53 -2.88
C ASN A 66 -9.52 -10.94 -4.07
N GLN A 67 -8.85 -9.99 -4.72
CA GLN A 67 -7.86 -10.28 -5.75
C GLN A 67 -6.71 -11.14 -5.21
N ALA A 68 -6.15 -10.80 -4.04
CA ALA A 68 -5.07 -11.55 -3.42
C ALA A 68 -5.47 -12.99 -3.04
N CYS A 69 -6.70 -13.19 -2.54
CA CYS A 69 -7.21 -14.52 -2.16
C CYS A 69 -7.37 -15.48 -3.34
N ARG A 70 -7.55 -14.95 -4.55
CA ARG A 70 -7.66 -15.72 -5.80
C ARG A 70 -6.39 -15.64 -6.66
N SER A 71 -5.26 -15.25 -6.07
CA SER A 71 -3.98 -15.14 -6.77
C SER A 71 -2.95 -16.14 -6.23
N LEU A 72 -2.10 -16.64 -7.14
CA LEU A 72 -0.93 -17.45 -6.81
C LEU A 72 0.34 -16.78 -7.31
N LEU A 73 1.39 -16.80 -6.49
CA LEU A 73 2.70 -16.34 -6.91
C LEU A 73 3.54 -17.53 -7.37
N ILE A 74 3.91 -17.55 -8.65
CA ILE A 74 4.55 -18.72 -9.25
C ILE A 74 5.95 -18.35 -9.73
N GLN A 75 6.98 -18.96 -9.14
CA GLN A 75 8.33 -18.87 -9.63
C GLN A 75 8.46 -19.63 -10.95
N VAL A 76 9.00 -18.97 -11.97
CA VAL A 76 9.19 -19.50 -13.32
C VAL A 76 10.65 -19.36 -13.75
N TYR A 77 11.02 -20.04 -14.84
CA TYR A 77 12.37 -19.94 -15.38
C TYR A 77 12.64 -18.60 -16.09
N SER A 78 11.62 -18.06 -16.78
CA SER A 78 11.71 -16.79 -17.51
C SER A 78 10.32 -16.23 -17.83
N SER A 79 10.24 -14.97 -18.28
CA SER A 79 8.99 -14.38 -18.78
C SER A 79 8.32 -15.22 -19.87
N LYS A 80 9.10 -15.94 -20.68
CA LYS A 80 8.62 -16.80 -21.78
C LYS A 80 7.82 -18.02 -21.32
N SER A 81 7.93 -18.39 -20.04
CA SER A 81 7.20 -19.53 -19.47
C SER A 81 5.70 -19.26 -19.26
N HIS A 82 5.22 -18.03 -19.49
CA HIS A 82 3.83 -17.66 -19.25
C HIS A 82 2.82 -18.50 -20.03
N ASN A 83 3.10 -18.86 -21.29
CA ASN A 83 2.15 -19.63 -22.10
C ASN A 83 1.95 -21.04 -21.55
N ASP A 84 3.04 -21.71 -21.19
CA ASP A 84 2.97 -23.06 -20.62
C ASP A 84 2.32 -23.04 -19.24
N LEU A 85 2.63 -22.02 -18.43
CA LEU A 85 2.02 -21.81 -17.13
C LEU A 85 0.51 -21.53 -17.26
N HIS A 86 0.11 -20.64 -18.18
CA HIS A 86 -1.30 -20.35 -18.45
C HIS A 86 -2.05 -21.63 -18.81
N ASN A 87 -1.56 -22.38 -19.79
CA ASN A 87 -2.18 -23.63 -20.23
C ASN A 87 -2.31 -24.66 -19.10
N TYR A 88 -1.32 -24.72 -18.20
CA TYR A 88 -1.39 -25.58 -17.02
C TYR A 88 -2.43 -25.09 -16.01
N CYS A 89 -2.43 -23.80 -15.68
CA CYS A 89 -3.37 -23.17 -14.74
C CYS A 89 -4.81 -23.24 -15.23
N SER A 90 -5.07 -23.06 -16.54
CA SER A 90 -6.41 -23.14 -17.13
C SER A 90 -7.11 -24.49 -16.95
N ARG A 91 -6.38 -25.54 -16.53
CA ARG A 91 -6.97 -26.85 -16.20
C ARG A 91 -7.73 -26.84 -14.88
N PHE A 92 -7.48 -25.86 -14.02
CA PHE A 92 -8.06 -25.73 -12.68
C PHE A 92 -9.12 -24.62 -12.61
N GLY A 93 -9.24 -23.79 -13.65
CA GLY A 93 -10.20 -22.69 -13.74
C GLY A 93 -9.71 -21.54 -14.60
N ASP A 94 -10.57 -20.56 -14.82
CA ASP A 94 -10.28 -19.43 -15.69
C ASP A 94 -9.26 -18.47 -15.06
N VAL A 95 -8.27 -18.08 -15.88
CA VAL A 95 -7.19 -17.15 -15.49
C VAL A 95 -7.55 -15.77 -16.01
N LEU A 96 -7.70 -14.81 -15.10
CA LEU A 96 -8.04 -13.41 -15.43
C LEU A 96 -6.82 -12.63 -15.90
N SER A 97 -5.70 -12.76 -15.20
CA SER A 97 -4.50 -11.99 -15.52
C SER A 97 -3.22 -12.66 -15.05
N MET A 98 -2.12 -12.35 -15.73
CA MET A 98 -0.77 -12.83 -15.40
C MET A 98 0.21 -11.66 -15.44
N HIS A 99 0.91 -11.44 -14.33
CA HIS A 99 1.83 -10.32 -14.16
C HIS A 99 3.23 -10.81 -13.85
N HIS A 100 4.16 -10.60 -14.77
CA HIS A 100 5.55 -11.02 -14.63
C HIS A 100 6.40 -9.93 -13.99
N TYR A 101 7.27 -10.31 -13.05
CA TYR A 101 8.33 -9.46 -12.53
C TYR A 101 9.61 -10.24 -12.27
N GLN A 102 10.70 -9.50 -12.15
CA GLN A 102 12.02 -10.05 -11.89
C GLN A 102 12.62 -9.48 -10.61
N ILE A 103 13.40 -10.34 -9.96
CA ILE A 103 14.19 -10.02 -8.79
C ILE A 103 15.65 -10.27 -9.15
N ASN A 104 16.45 -9.20 -9.12
CA ASN A 104 17.88 -9.28 -9.38
C ASN A 104 18.62 -9.30 -8.05
N SER A 105 19.24 -10.44 -7.73
CA SER A 105 20.27 -10.54 -6.69
C SER A 105 21.66 -10.57 -7.35
N GLN A 106 22.72 -10.25 -6.61
CA GLN A 106 24.10 -10.11 -7.12
C GLN A 106 24.59 -11.30 -7.97
N HIS A 107 23.97 -12.49 -7.87
CA HIS A 107 24.35 -13.67 -8.65
C HIS A 107 23.19 -14.46 -9.29
N VAL A 108 21.91 -14.12 -9.02
CA VAL A 108 20.75 -14.87 -9.55
C VAL A 108 19.60 -13.91 -9.89
N CYS A 109 19.10 -14.00 -11.12
CA CYS A 109 17.85 -13.37 -11.55
C CYS A 109 16.70 -14.38 -11.37
N GLN A 110 15.79 -14.09 -10.44
CA GLN A 110 14.60 -14.91 -10.22
C GLN A 110 13.40 -14.29 -10.94
N ASN A 111 12.63 -15.13 -11.63
CA ASN A 111 11.46 -14.70 -12.39
C ASN A 111 10.20 -15.22 -11.69
N TYR A 112 9.22 -14.33 -11.53
CA TYR A 112 7.95 -14.66 -10.87
C TYR A 112 6.80 -14.19 -11.76
N ILE A 113 5.70 -14.94 -11.72
CA ILE A 113 4.43 -14.56 -12.32
C ILE A 113 3.35 -14.63 -11.25
N LEU A 114 2.68 -13.51 -10.99
CA LEU A 114 1.46 -13.47 -10.21
C LEU A 114 0.29 -13.85 -11.14
N VAL A 115 -0.35 -14.98 -10.86
CA VAL A 115 -1.49 -15.51 -11.62
C VAL A 115 -2.77 -15.25 -10.83
N GLU A 116 -3.67 -14.44 -11.38
CA GLU A 116 -4.99 -14.17 -10.78
C GLU A 116 -6.05 -15.02 -11.49
N PHE A 117 -6.79 -15.82 -10.74
CA PHE A 117 -7.92 -16.60 -11.21
C PHE A 117 -9.22 -15.82 -11.07
N GLU A 118 -10.26 -16.26 -11.80
CA GLU A 118 -11.60 -15.72 -11.64
C GLU A 118 -12.20 -16.08 -10.28
N ASP A 119 -12.07 -17.35 -9.90
CA ASP A 119 -12.66 -17.92 -8.69
C ASP A 119 -11.63 -18.44 -7.68
N ILE A 120 -11.98 -18.35 -6.40
CA ILE A 120 -11.19 -18.92 -5.31
C ILE A 120 -11.20 -20.46 -5.29
N SER A 121 -12.21 -21.09 -5.88
CA SER A 121 -12.27 -22.56 -6.02
C SER A 121 -11.08 -23.09 -6.82
N SER A 122 -10.66 -22.38 -7.87
CA SER A 122 -9.50 -22.72 -8.70
C SER A 122 -8.22 -22.79 -7.88
N ILE A 123 -8.06 -21.88 -6.90
CA ILE A 123 -6.92 -21.92 -5.97
C ILE A 123 -6.93 -23.20 -5.15
N ASN A 124 -8.09 -23.59 -4.61
CA ASN A 124 -8.20 -24.81 -3.81
C ASN A 124 -7.87 -26.07 -4.62
N GLU A 125 -8.25 -26.11 -5.89
CA GLU A 125 -7.91 -27.21 -6.80
C GLU A 125 -6.41 -27.25 -7.09
N VAL A 126 -5.79 -26.11 -7.41
CA VAL A 126 -4.32 -26.03 -7.61
C VAL A 126 -3.58 -26.47 -6.35
N MET A 127 -3.98 -25.98 -5.17
CA MET A 127 -3.38 -26.32 -3.88
C MET A 127 -3.60 -27.78 -3.45
N SER A 128 -4.60 -28.45 -4.02
CA SER A 128 -4.85 -29.88 -3.82
C SER A 128 -4.04 -30.73 -4.80
N SER A 129 -3.76 -30.23 -6.00
CA SER A 129 -2.93 -30.89 -7.01
C SER A 129 -1.42 -30.65 -6.85
N ALA A 130 -1.01 -29.59 -6.15
CA ALA A 130 0.39 -29.26 -5.93
C ALA A 130 1.11 -30.30 -5.07
N SER A 131 2.38 -30.57 -5.37
CA SER A 131 3.20 -31.56 -4.66
C SER A 131 4.40 -30.92 -3.97
N PHE A 132 4.79 -31.48 -2.83
CA PHE A 132 6.03 -31.10 -2.16
C PHE A 132 7.25 -31.53 -3.01
N VAL A 133 8.37 -30.86 -2.80
CA VAL A 133 9.66 -31.31 -3.36
C VAL A 133 10.12 -32.50 -2.52
N ASN A 134 10.52 -33.60 -3.18
CA ASN A 134 11.11 -34.75 -2.49
C ASN A 134 12.48 -34.31 -1.94
N GLY A 135 12.56 -34.05 -0.64
CA GLY A 135 13.80 -33.72 0.05
C GLY A 135 13.67 -34.01 1.54
N ASP A 136 14.73 -34.56 2.14
CA ASP A 136 14.69 -35.12 3.50
C ASP A 136 14.49 -34.06 4.62
N TYR A 137 14.56 -32.77 4.30
CA TYR A 137 14.61 -31.67 5.29
C TYR A 137 13.75 -30.43 4.96
N ILE A 138 12.61 -30.60 4.29
CA ILE A 138 11.68 -29.48 4.02
C ILE A 138 10.47 -29.58 4.94
N ALA A 139 10.16 -28.51 5.68
CA ALA A 139 8.91 -28.42 6.44
C ALA A 139 7.71 -28.45 5.47
N PRO A 140 6.78 -29.41 5.58
CA PRO A 140 5.71 -29.59 4.60
C PRO A 140 4.59 -28.57 4.81
N VAL A 141 4.84 -27.32 4.44
CA VAL A 141 3.86 -26.24 4.57
C VAL A 141 3.32 -25.83 3.20
N LYS A 142 1.99 -25.86 3.06
CA LYS A 142 1.30 -25.38 1.86
C LYS A 142 1.34 -23.86 1.81
N SER A 143 1.82 -23.30 0.71
CA SER A 143 1.95 -21.86 0.45
C SER A 143 1.25 -21.47 -0.84
N SER A 144 0.72 -20.24 -0.92
CA SER A 144 0.27 -19.63 -2.18
C SER A 144 1.42 -19.25 -3.12
N VAL A 145 2.67 -19.48 -2.67
CA VAL A 145 3.89 -19.33 -3.47
C VAL A 145 4.35 -20.70 -3.94
N LEU A 146 4.40 -20.90 -5.27
CA LEU A 146 4.70 -22.18 -5.90
C LEU A 146 5.87 -22.05 -6.87
N TRP A 147 6.49 -23.18 -7.19
CA TRP A 147 7.49 -23.26 -8.25
C TRP A 147 6.97 -24.09 -9.42
N PHE A 148 6.99 -23.51 -10.63
CA PHE A 148 6.61 -24.22 -11.84
C PHE A 148 7.81 -25.02 -12.39
N ARG A 149 7.78 -26.33 -12.14
CA ARG A 149 8.81 -27.26 -12.60
C ARG A 149 8.74 -27.44 -14.11
N LYS A 150 9.90 -27.59 -14.75
CA LYS A 150 9.98 -27.98 -16.16
C LYS A 150 9.55 -29.45 -16.29
N GLY A 151 8.30 -29.70 -16.69
CA GLY A 151 7.78 -31.04 -16.89
C GLY A 151 8.28 -31.69 -18.19
N GLN A 152 8.39 -33.02 -18.20
CA GLN A 152 8.31 -33.78 -19.45
C GLN A 152 6.91 -33.55 -20.02
N VAL A 153 6.86 -33.09 -21.27
CA VAL A 153 5.61 -32.74 -21.97
C VAL A 153 4.72 -33.98 -22.07
N ALA A 154 3.82 -34.19 -21.12
CA ALA A 154 2.72 -35.11 -21.31
C ALA A 154 1.87 -34.54 -22.46
N ALA A 155 1.72 -35.34 -23.52
CA ALA A 155 1.13 -34.94 -24.79
C ALA A 155 -0.12 -34.06 -24.60
N LEU A 156 0.00 -32.79 -25.00
CA LEU A 156 -1.08 -31.81 -24.96
C LEU A 156 -2.23 -32.30 -25.86
N GLN A 157 -3.41 -32.51 -25.27
CA GLN A 157 -4.65 -32.47 -26.04
C GLN A 157 -4.79 -31.05 -26.61
N ARG A 158 -4.75 -30.95 -27.94
CA ARG A 158 -4.90 -29.71 -28.72
C ARG A 158 -6.33 -29.18 -28.56
N ASN A 159 -6.61 -28.49 -27.47
CA ASN A 159 -7.72 -27.53 -27.44
C ASN A 159 -7.18 -26.13 -27.75
N SER A 160 -7.93 -25.38 -28.55
CA SER A 160 -7.53 -24.18 -29.29
C SER A 160 -6.64 -23.21 -28.50
N LYS A 161 -5.43 -22.96 -29.01
CA LYS A 161 -4.46 -21.99 -28.47
C LYS A 161 -5.04 -20.57 -28.52
N LYS A 162 -5.67 -20.09 -27.45
CA LYS A 162 -5.72 -18.64 -27.20
C LYS A 162 -4.33 -18.23 -26.75
N LYS A 163 -3.62 -17.49 -27.60
CA LYS A 163 -2.31 -16.90 -27.25
C LYS A 163 -2.58 -15.83 -26.20
N THR A 164 -2.22 -16.11 -24.95
CA THR A 164 -2.44 -15.19 -23.84
C THR A 164 -1.26 -14.25 -23.67
N THR A 165 -1.54 -12.97 -23.50
CA THR A 165 -0.53 -11.93 -23.28
C THR A 165 -0.35 -11.69 -21.79
N LEU A 166 0.89 -11.48 -21.36
CA LEU A 166 1.17 -10.97 -20.02
C LEU A 166 0.54 -9.57 -19.87
N SER A 167 -0.17 -9.34 -18.76
CA SER A 167 -0.70 -8.01 -18.42
C SER A 167 0.43 -7.04 -18.09
N VAL A 168 1.51 -7.56 -17.49
CA VAL A 168 2.75 -6.84 -17.22
C VAL A 168 3.92 -7.78 -17.52
N GLU A 169 4.90 -7.32 -18.29
CA GLU A 169 6.16 -8.05 -18.52
C GLU A 169 7.33 -7.25 -17.92
N ASN A 170 8.13 -7.92 -17.07
CA ASN A 170 9.27 -7.31 -16.37
C ASN A 170 8.82 -6.15 -15.47
N GLY A 171 7.65 -6.29 -14.86
CA GLY A 171 7.18 -5.39 -13.83
C GLY A 171 8.12 -5.39 -12.64
N CYS A 172 7.95 -4.41 -11.75
CA CYS A 172 8.83 -4.22 -10.60
C CYS A 172 10.33 -4.11 -10.98
N SER A 173 10.67 -3.71 -12.21
CA SER A 173 12.03 -3.27 -12.53
C SER A 173 12.36 -2.13 -11.56
N LEU A 174 13.24 -2.42 -10.61
CA LEU A 174 13.52 -1.61 -9.44
C LEU A 174 14.72 -0.71 -9.76
N PRO A 175 14.54 0.52 -10.30
CA PRO A 175 15.67 1.43 -10.34
C PRO A 175 16.20 1.58 -8.91
N THR A 176 17.47 1.27 -8.66
CA THR A 176 18.15 1.68 -7.42
C THR A 176 18.01 3.18 -7.22
N ASP A 177 18.18 3.68 -5.98
CA ASP A 177 18.23 5.15 -5.76
C ASP A 177 19.28 5.77 -6.72
N GLN A 178 20.36 5.04 -7.05
CA GLN A 178 21.32 5.42 -8.08
C GLN A 178 20.74 5.40 -9.50
N GLU A 179 20.00 4.37 -9.91
CA GLU A 179 19.34 4.29 -11.24
C GLU A 179 18.18 5.29 -11.40
N ILE A 180 17.47 5.66 -10.32
CA ILE A 180 16.46 6.73 -10.35
C ILE A 180 17.13 8.05 -10.76
N TRP A 181 18.34 8.30 -10.25
CA TRP A 181 19.12 9.50 -10.50
C TRP A 181 20.16 9.35 -11.64
N ASP A 182 20.22 8.19 -12.30
CA ASP A 182 21.20 7.92 -13.34
C ASP A 182 20.78 8.62 -14.65
N VAL A 183 21.61 9.54 -15.10
CA VAL A 183 21.45 10.33 -16.32
C VAL A 183 21.94 9.60 -17.57
N SER A 184 22.42 8.36 -17.46
CA SER A 184 22.89 7.56 -18.59
C SER A 184 21.75 6.80 -19.29
N GLU A 185 20.73 6.34 -18.55
CA GLU A 185 19.61 5.57 -19.10
C GLU A 185 18.53 6.44 -19.75
N THR A 186 18.08 6.11 -20.97
CA THR A 186 17.11 6.91 -21.75
C THR A 186 15.73 7.05 -21.09
N PHE A 187 15.34 6.11 -20.22
CA PHE A 187 14.04 6.11 -19.52
C PHE A 187 14.16 6.36 -18.01
N SER A 188 15.29 6.88 -17.53
CA SER A 188 15.42 7.22 -16.11
C SER A 188 14.46 8.36 -15.74
N PRO A 189 13.86 8.33 -14.54
CA PRO A 189 12.97 9.39 -14.05
C PRO A 189 13.57 10.79 -14.20
N VAL A 190 14.88 10.94 -14.00
CA VAL A 190 15.57 12.23 -14.14
C VAL A 190 15.58 12.72 -15.58
N LYS A 191 15.85 11.86 -16.58
CA LYS A 191 15.81 12.30 -17.98
C LYS A 191 14.41 12.73 -18.41
N LEU A 192 13.39 12.02 -17.94
CA LEU A 192 12.00 12.39 -18.21
C LEU A 192 11.68 13.74 -17.58
N VAL A 193 12.06 13.96 -16.31
CA VAL A 193 11.86 15.25 -15.64
C VAL A 193 12.59 16.40 -16.37
N ILE A 194 13.84 16.20 -16.81
CA ILE A 194 14.60 17.22 -17.55
C ILE A 194 13.95 17.56 -18.90
N SER A 195 13.23 16.63 -19.52
CA SER A 195 12.61 16.83 -20.83
C SER A 195 11.35 17.71 -20.81
N VAL A 196 10.73 17.90 -19.64
CA VAL A 196 9.49 18.66 -19.48
C VAL A 196 9.78 20.15 -19.35
N SER A 197 8.91 21.00 -19.92
CA SER A 197 9.06 22.46 -20.05
C SER A 197 8.49 23.30 -18.89
N GLN A 198 7.71 22.68 -17.98
CA GLN A 198 7.05 23.33 -16.85
C GLN A 198 7.33 22.61 -15.52
N ILE A 199 7.48 23.35 -14.40
CA ILE A 199 7.75 22.75 -13.08
C ILE A 199 6.57 21.86 -12.64
N SER A 200 5.34 22.29 -12.92
CA SER A 200 4.14 21.47 -12.67
C SER A 200 4.21 20.12 -13.37
N GLY A 201 4.62 20.08 -14.64
CA GLY A 201 4.81 18.84 -15.39
C GLY A 201 5.96 17.98 -14.86
N GLN A 202 7.06 18.62 -14.44
CA GLN A 202 8.18 17.93 -13.78
C GLN A 202 7.75 17.21 -12.49
N ILE A 203 6.93 17.86 -11.67
CA ILE A 203 6.37 17.29 -10.44
C ILE A 203 5.49 16.07 -10.76
N ILE A 204 4.65 16.15 -11.79
CA ILE A 204 3.78 15.06 -12.22
C ILE A 204 4.61 13.87 -12.71
N VAL A 205 5.60 14.09 -13.59
CA VAL A 205 6.48 13.01 -14.08
C VAL A 205 7.25 12.36 -12.94
N LEU A 206 7.76 13.15 -11.99
CA LEU A 206 8.42 12.62 -10.80
C LEU A 206 7.46 11.74 -9.96
N TYR A 207 6.23 12.20 -9.76
CA TYR A 207 5.20 11.45 -9.07
C TYR A 207 4.88 10.12 -9.77
N GLU A 208 4.61 10.15 -11.07
CA GLU A 208 4.30 8.97 -11.88
C GLU A 208 5.45 7.95 -11.90
N ALA A 209 6.69 8.42 -11.92
CA ALA A 209 7.86 7.56 -11.88
C ALA A 209 8.04 6.86 -10.52
N LEU A 210 7.69 7.54 -9.43
CA LEU A 210 7.93 7.06 -8.07
C LEU A 210 6.73 6.36 -7.42
N LYS A 211 5.50 6.60 -7.86
CA LYS A 211 4.31 5.97 -7.27
C LYS A 211 4.34 4.44 -7.42
N LEU A 212 3.64 3.76 -6.51
CA LEU A 212 3.47 2.31 -6.60
C LEU A 212 2.67 1.93 -7.86
N THR A 213 3.15 0.94 -8.59
CA THR A 213 2.44 0.34 -9.73
C THR A 213 1.33 -0.59 -9.26
N ASP A 214 0.36 -0.89 -10.13
CA ASP A 214 -0.72 -1.85 -9.83
C ASP A 214 -0.17 -3.22 -9.41
N LEU A 215 0.89 -3.70 -10.08
CA LEU A 215 1.55 -4.96 -9.71
C LEU A 215 2.18 -4.90 -8.31
N GLU A 216 2.86 -3.82 -7.96
CA GLU A 216 3.43 -3.67 -6.62
C GLU A 216 2.35 -3.64 -5.53
N VAL A 217 1.22 -2.98 -5.80
CA VAL A 217 0.06 -3.00 -4.89
C VAL A 217 -0.48 -4.43 -4.75
N ARG A 218 -0.69 -5.15 -5.85
CA ARG A 218 -1.15 -6.55 -5.83
C ARG A 218 -0.20 -7.46 -5.06
N LEU A 219 1.10 -7.31 -5.24
CA LEU A 219 2.11 -8.08 -4.52
C LEU A 219 2.08 -7.79 -3.01
N ARG A 220 1.88 -6.53 -2.59
CA ARG A 220 1.73 -6.18 -1.18
C ARG A 220 0.51 -6.83 -0.54
N PHE A 221 -0.64 -6.81 -1.23
CA PHE A 221 -1.85 -7.51 -0.76
C PHE A 221 -1.69 -9.04 -0.79
N HIS A 222 -0.99 -9.60 -1.79
CA HIS A 222 -0.65 -11.02 -1.81
C HIS A 222 0.28 -11.40 -0.64
N THR A 223 1.26 -10.58 -0.28
CA THR A 223 2.10 -10.78 0.91
C THR A 223 1.27 -10.78 2.20
N ALA A 224 0.34 -9.83 2.34
CA ALA A 224 -0.58 -9.79 3.47
C ALA A 224 -1.44 -11.07 3.54
N HIS A 225 -2.04 -11.48 2.42
CA HIS A 225 -2.82 -12.71 2.33
C HIS A 225 -1.98 -13.97 2.60
N HIS A 226 -0.73 -13.99 2.15
CA HIS A 226 0.18 -15.10 2.40
C HIS A 226 0.43 -15.26 3.91
N LEU A 227 0.67 -14.18 4.65
CA LEU A 227 0.79 -14.27 6.13
C LEU A 227 -0.53 -14.66 6.79
N GLU A 228 -1.64 -14.06 6.35
CA GLU A 228 -3.00 -14.37 6.83
C GLU A 228 -3.31 -15.85 6.71
N HIS A 229 -2.95 -16.50 5.59
CA HIS A 229 -3.16 -17.93 5.38
C HIS A 229 -2.53 -18.78 6.48
N TYR A 230 -1.34 -18.41 6.95
CA TYR A 230 -0.62 -19.17 7.99
C TYR A 230 -1.19 -18.88 9.37
N PHE A 231 -1.48 -17.61 9.66
CA PHE A 231 -2.08 -17.23 10.93
C PHE A 231 -3.48 -17.83 11.11
N SER A 232 -4.26 -17.96 10.03
CA SER A 232 -5.59 -18.57 10.04
C SER A 232 -5.60 -20.04 10.50
N ARG A 233 -4.46 -20.73 10.47
CA ARG A 233 -4.33 -22.11 10.94
C ARG A 233 -4.16 -22.22 12.46
N LEU A 234 -3.75 -21.13 13.09
CA LEU A 234 -3.59 -21.03 14.54
C LEU A 234 -4.74 -20.24 15.17
N PHE A 235 -5.18 -19.18 14.50
CA PHE A 235 -6.19 -18.25 14.98
C PHE A 235 -7.30 -18.15 13.93
N GLN A 236 -8.48 -18.67 14.25
CA GLN A 236 -9.67 -18.39 13.46
C GLN A 236 -10.00 -16.89 13.57
N ASN A 237 -10.53 -16.32 12.49
CA ASN A 237 -11.07 -14.95 12.46
C ASN A 237 -10.03 -13.88 12.70
N MET A 238 -8.90 -13.99 12.02
CA MET A 238 -7.85 -12.98 11.98
C MET A 238 -7.53 -12.64 10.53
N LYS A 239 -7.34 -11.35 10.26
CA LYS A 239 -6.93 -10.84 8.96
C LYS A 239 -5.69 -9.97 9.06
N VAL A 240 -4.88 -10.01 8.01
CA VAL A 240 -3.69 -9.16 7.87
C VAL A 240 -3.99 -8.08 6.84
N LEU A 241 -3.90 -6.82 7.26
CA LEU A 241 -4.20 -5.68 6.42
C LEU A 241 -2.95 -4.84 6.17
N PRO A 242 -2.67 -4.45 4.91
CA PRO A 242 -1.70 -3.40 4.65
C PRO A 242 -2.24 -2.05 5.11
N PHE A 243 -1.39 -1.22 5.71
CA PHE A 243 -1.70 0.16 6.05
C PHE A 243 -0.52 1.09 5.69
N GLY A 244 -0.59 2.36 6.08
CA GLY A 244 0.50 3.30 5.91
C GLY A 244 0.80 3.60 4.43
N SER A 245 2.08 3.70 4.09
CA SER A 245 2.53 4.12 2.76
C SER A 245 2.07 3.20 1.62
N SER A 246 1.66 1.96 1.92
CA SER A 246 1.20 1.02 0.90
C SER A 246 -0.18 1.38 0.32
N VAL A 247 -1.01 2.10 1.08
CA VAL A 247 -2.43 2.33 0.74
C VAL A 247 -2.92 3.76 1.04
N ASN A 248 -2.13 4.60 1.73
CA ASN A 248 -2.49 5.98 2.05
C ASN A 248 -2.44 6.96 0.85
N GLY A 249 -2.09 6.50 -0.36
CA GLY A 249 -1.97 7.34 -1.55
C GLY A 249 -0.63 8.09 -1.70
N PHE A 250 0.26 8.02 -0.71
CA PHE A 250 1.59 8.66 -0.70
C PHE A 250 2.73 7.63 -0.76
N GLY A 251 2.44 6.40 -1.18
CA GLY A 251 3.43 5.35 -1.37
C GLY A 251 4.41 5.63 -2.50
N ARG A 252 5.69 5.36 -2.28
CA ARG A 252 6.69 5.28 -3.34
C ARG A 252 7.18 3.86 -3.51
N LYS A 253 7.69 3.53 -4.70
CA LYS A 253 8.44 2.28 -4.94
C LYS A 253 9.49 2.08 -3.84
N ARG A 254 9.68 0.83 -3.41
CA ARG A 254 10.56 0.43 -2.30
C ARG A 254 10.17 0.93 -0.89
N CYS A 255 9.00 1.55 -0.69
CA CYS A 255 8.57 1.82 0.68
C CYS A 255 8.29 0.52 1.47
N ASP A 256 8.49 0.57 2.78
CA ASP A 256 8.16 -0.55 3.68
C ASP A 256 6.68 -0.95 3.53
N LEU A 257 6.40 -2.22 3.79
CA LEU A 257 5.05 -2.77 3.85
C LEU A 257 4.63 -2.89 5.31
N ASP A 258 3.90 -1.88 5.78
CA ASP A 258 3.30 -1.88 7.11
C ASP A 258 2.05 -2.77 7.11
N LEU A 259 2.02 -3.76 8.01
CA LEU A 259 0.96 -4.76 8.16
C LEU A 259 0.39 -4.72 9.57
N VAL A 260 -0.92 -4.90 9.68
CA VAL A 260 -1.61 -5.02 10.96
C VAL A 260 -2.43 -6.30 10.99
N LEU A 261 -2.25 -7.09 12.04
CA LEU A 261 -3.07 -8.24 12.36
C LEU A 261 -4.26 -7.76 13.20
N VAL A 262 -5.47 -7.97 12.68
CA VAL A 262 -6.72 -7.57 13.35
C VAL A 262 -7.72 -8.72 13.35
N PRO A 263 -8.64 -8.78 14.33
CA PRO A 263 -9.77 -9.69 14.28
C PRO A 263 -10.62 -9.47 13.02
N ASP A 264 -11.19 -10.54 12.50
CA ASP A 264 -12.16 -10.51 11.42
C ASP A 264 -13.58 -10.71 11.97
N ASP A 265 -14.27 -9.60 12.21
CA ASP A 265 -15.64 -9.58 12.74
C ASP A 265 -16.71 -9.93 11.69
N SER A 266 -16.30 -10.43 10.52
CA SER A 266 -17.22 -10.81 9.43
C SER A 266 -17.97 -12.10 9.72
N GLU A 267 -17.47 -12.97 10.61
CA GLU A 267 -18.17 -14.18 11.01
C GLU A 267 -19.27 -13.91 12.04
N GLU A 268 -20.52 -14.20 11.68
CA GLU A 268 -21.63 -14.12 12.62
C GLU A 268 -21.51 -15.22 13.68
N HIS A 269 -21.17 -14.82 14.90
CA HIS A 269 -21.32 -15.70 16.05
C HIS A 269 -22.79 -16.07 16.19
N ASN A 270 -23.08 -17.38 16.20
CA ASN A 270 -24.41 -17.86 16.56
C ASN A 270 -24.65 -17.55 18.04
N ALA A 271 -25.19 -16.36 18.33
CA ALA A 271 -25.47 -15.86 19.67
C ALA A 271 -26.44 -16.76 20.46
N THR A 272 -27.16 -17.64 19.76
CA THR A 272 -28.09 -18.61 20.37
C THR A 272 -27.43 -19.95 20.72
N SER A 273 -26.19 -20.19 20.26
CA SER A 273 -25.48 -21.44 20.56
C SER A 273 -25.16 -21.54 22.04
N ARG A 274 -25.62 -22.63 22.67
CA ARG A 274 -25.27 -22.95 24.06
C ARG A 274 -23.90 -23.63 24.18
N LEU A 275 -23.34 -24.11 23.07
CA LEU A 275 -21.99 -24.66 23.02
C LEU A 275 -21.05 -23.55 22.53
N VAL A 276 -20.15 -23.14 23.42
CA VAL A 276 -19.12 -22.14 23.15
C VAL A 276 -17.76 -22.81 23.30
N PHE A 277 -16.82 -22.53 22.40
CA PHE A 277 -15.47 -23.07 22.49
C PHE A 277 -14.79 -22.62 23.79
N HIS A 278 -14.10 -23.56 24.45
CA HIS A 278 -13.30 -23.26 25.63
C HIS A 278 -11.98 -22.61 25.19
N SER A 279 -11.96 -21.28 25.12
CA SER A 279 -10.83 -20.50 24.60
C SER A 279 -10.07 -19.78 25.72
N LYS A 280 -8.76 -19.65 25.56
CA LYS A 280 -7.95 -18.79 26.43
C LYS A 280 -8.26 -17.32 26.09
N SER A 281 -8.64 -16.52 27.09
CA SER A 281 -8.83 -15.08 26.90
C SER A 281 -7.50 -14.43 26.52
N MET A 282 -7.49 -13.65 25.44
CA MET A 282 -6.42 -12.72 25.12
C MET A 282 -6.94 -11.30 25.25
N ARG A 283 -6.31 -10.50 26.11
CA ARG A 283 -6.60 -9.08 26.26
C ARG A 283 -5.68 -8.32 25.33
N HIS A 284 -6.15 -8.06 24.12
CA HIS A 284 -5.39 -7.30 23.12
C HIS A 284 -5.03 -5.86 23.56
N ASN A 285 -5.75 -5.31 24.54
CA ASN A 285 -5.44 -4.01 25.15
C ASN A 285 -4.33 -4.08 26.21
N ASP A 286 -3.92 -5.28 26.65
CA ASP A 286 -2.77 -5.44 27.52
C ASP A 286 -1.49 -5.47 26.68
N ARG A 287 -0.66 -4.44 26.87
CA ARG A 287 0.61 -4.30 26.19
C ARG A 287 1.52 -5.52 26.41
N THR A 288 1.49 -6.15 27.57
CA THR A 288 2.32 -7.31 27.89
C THR A 288 1.89 -8.52 27.09
N GLU A 289 0.59 -8.81 27.07
CA GLU A 289 0.04 -9.92 26.28
C GLU A 289 0.29 -9.72 24.79
N THR A 290 0.13 -8.49 24.28
CA THR A 290 0.43 -8.16 22.88
C THR A 290 1.91 -8.38 22.53
N LYS A 291 2.85 -8.05 23.44
CA LYS A 291 4.28 -8.32 23.23
C LYS A 291 4.57 -9.83 23.18
N GLU A 292 4.01 -10.60 24.11
CA GLU A 292 4.19 -12.06 24.15
C GLU A 292 3.63 -12.71 22.88
N PHE A 293 2.42 -12.31 22.48
CA PHE A 293 1.76 -12.76 21.27
C PHE A 293 2.60 -12.50 20.02
N LEU A 294 3.07 -11.26 19.82
CA LEU A 294 3.98 -10.91 18.72
C LEU A 294 5.32 -11.67 18.83
N GLY A 295 5.81 -11.92 20.04
CA GLY A 295 7.02 -12.72 20.27
C GLY A 295 6.90 -14.15 19.76
N ILE A 296 5.73 -14.78 19.94
CA ILE A 296 5.40 -16.12 19.44
C ILE A 296 5.22 -16.11 17.92
N LEU A 297 4.48 -15.13 17.40
CA LEU A 297 4.29 -14.96 15.95
C LEU A 297 5.63 -14.80 15.24
N ALA A 298 6.53 -13.95 15.75
CA ALA A 298 7.85 -13.73 15.16
C ALA A 298 8.67 -15.03 15.06
N ASN A 299 8.66 -15.86 16.11
CA ASN A 299 9.33 -17.17 16.07
C ASN A 299 8.69 -18.10 15.03
N THR A 300 7.36 -18.11 14.96
CA THR A 300 6.62 -18.94 14.00
C THR A 300 6.93 -18.52 12.56
N MET A 301 6.92 -17.22 12.29
CA MET A 301 7.26 -16.63 11.00
C MET A 301 8.67 -17.01 10.56
N GLN A 302 9.66 -16.84 11.46
CA GLN A 302 11.07 -17.10 11.18
C GLN A 302 11.37 -18.57 10.82
N HIS A 303 10.60 -19.53 11.33
CA HIS A 303 10.88 -20.95 11.18
C HIS A 303 9.96 -21.70 10.21
N PHE A 304 8.74 -21.21 9.98
CA PHE A 304 7.71 -21.97 9.26
C PHE A 304 7.11 -21.25 8.05
N ILE A 305 7.27 -19.94 7.91
CA ILE A 305 6.69 -19.21 6.77
C ILE A 305 7.77 -19.04 5.69
N PRO A 306 7.62 -19.68 4.52
CA PRO A 306 8.59 -19.56 3.44
C PRO A 306 8.61 -18.14 2.89
N GLY A 307 9.81 -17.65 2.53
CA GLY A 307 9.99 -16.29 2.04
C GLY A 307 10.12 -15.22 3.14
N VAL A 308 9.93 -15.55 4.41
CA VAL A 308 10.14 -14.61 5.52
C VAL A 308 11.55 -14.78 6.10
N PHE A 309 12.34 -13.71 6.06
CA PHE A 309 13.73 -13.69 6.53
C PHE A 309 14.00 -12.47 7.43
N ASN A 310 15.14 -12.48 8.11
CA ASN A 310 15.62 -11.37 8.93
C ASN A 310 14.60 -10.89 9.97
N VAL A 311 13.90 -11.81 10.64
CA VAL A 311 12.87 -11.44 11.62
C VAL A 311 13.50 -10.81 12.85
N ARG A 312 13.08 -9.59 13.19
CA ARG A 312 13.52 -8.79 14.33
C ARG A 312 12.33 -8.39 15.18
N LYS A 313 12.45 -8.59 16.49
CA LYS A 313 11.41 -8.27 17.48
C LYS A 313 11.66 -6.87 18.05
N ILE A 314 10.80 -5.90 17.76
CA ILE A 314 10.87 -4.54 18.32
C ILE A 314 9.65 -4.36 19.25
N LEU A 315 9.66 -5.12 20.34
CA LEU A 315 8.50 -5.24 21.23
C LEU A 315 8.41 -4.09 22.25
N GLU A 316 9.53 -3.43 22.54
CA GLU A 316 9.60 -2.36 23.55
C GLU A 316 9.18 -0.98 23.02
N ALA A 317 9.01 -0.81 21.70
CA ALA A 317 8.51 0.43 21.11
C ALA A 317 7.07 0.74 21.55
N ARG A 318 6.66 2.02 21.45
CA ARG A 318 5.28 2.47 21.78
C ARG A 318 4.22 1.57 21.14
N VAL A 319 4.40 1.26 19.86
CA VAL A 319 3.66 0.22 19.14
C VAL A 319 4.62 -0.95 18.95
N PRO A 320 4.42 -2.09 19.62
CA PRO A 320 5.23 -3.29 19.41
C PRO A 320 5.09 -3.78 17.98
N ILE A 321 6.21 -4.07 17.32
CA ILE A 321 6.23 -4.57 15.93
C ILE A 321 7.21 -5.72 15.73
N ILE A 322 6.97 -6.50 14.68
CA ILE A 322 7.87 -7.51 14.12
C ILE A 322 8.35 -6.97 12.78
N LYS A 323 9.65 -6.69 12.65
CA LYS A 323 10.28 -6.30 11.39
C LYS A 323 10.83 -7.53 10.69
N PHE A 324 10.59 -7.69 9.40
CA PHE A 324 11.09 -8.83 8.61
C PHE A 324 11.22 -8.44 7.14
N ARG A 325 12.00 -9.21 6.38
CA ARG A 325 12.10 -9.07 4.94
C ARG A 325 11.32 -10.18 4.26
N TYR A 326 10.49 -9.82 3.29
CA TYR A 326 9.81 -10.76 2.41
C TYR A 326 10.58 -10.95 1.11
N ASP A 327 11.18 -12.13 0.94
CA ASP A 327 12.17 -12.40 -0.10
C ASP A 327 11.57 -12.40 -1.50
N TYR A 328 10.35 -12.93 -1.66
CA TYR A 328 9.69 -13.01 -2.96
C TYR A 328 9.33 -11.64 -3.57
N THR A 329 9.41 -10.54 -2.81
CA THR A 329 9.21 -9.17 -3.32
C THR A 329 10.32 -8.20 -2.90
N HIS A 330 11.37 -8.68 -2.23
CA HIS A 330 12.42 -7.85 -1.60
C HIS A 330 11.88 -6.65 -0.80
N THR A 331 10.75 -6.84 -0.11
CA THR A 331 10.09 -5.76 0.64
C THR A 331 10.39 -5.90 2.12
N GLU A 332 10.84 -4.82 2.75
CA GLU A 332 10.91 -4.71 4.21
C GLU A 332 9.49 -4.53 4.75
N CYS A 333 9.13 -5.31 5.77
CA CYS A 333 7.78 -5.40 6.29
C CYS A 333 7.77 -5.21 7.80
N ASP A 334 6.81 -4.46 8.30
CA ASP A 334 6.61 -4.23 9.73
C ASP A 334 5.21 -4.74 10.11
N LEU A 335 5.13 -5.82 10.89
CA LEU A 335 3.86 -6.39 11.37
C LEU A 335 3.57 -5.93 12.81
N SER A 336 2.41 -5.30 12.99
CA SER A 336 1.85 -4.92 14.29
C SER A 336 0.57 -5.70 14.59
N ALA A 337 0.09 -5.65 15.83
CA ALA A 337 -1.21 -6.20 16.22
C ALA A 337 -2.12 -5.08 16.73
N THR A 338 -3.41 -5.14 16.36
CA THR A 338 -4.51 -4.33 16.96
C THR A 338 -4.17 -2.84 17.09
N ASN A 339 -4.04 -2.16 15.96
CA ASN A 339 -3.83 -0.72 15.87
C ASN A 339 -4.81 -0.12 14.87
N MET A 340 -6.08 -0.05 15.25
CA MET A 340 -7.14 0.51 14.38
C MET A 340 -6.92 2.00 14.11
N THR A 341 -6.32 2.74 15.05
CA THR A 341 -5.96 4.15 14.85
C THR A 341 -5.06 4.35 13.63
N ALA A 342 -4.08 3.46 13.40
CA ALA A 342 -3.21 3.54 12.24
C ALA A 342 -3.95 3.25 10.92
N ILE A 343 -4.95 2.36 10.93
CA ILE A 343 -5.81 2.10 9.77
C ILE A 343 -6.65 3.34 9.45
N TYR A 344 -7.32 3.94 10.44
CA TYR A 344 -8.12 5.13 10.21
C TYR A 344 -7.28 6.36 9.85
N MET A 345 -6.04 6.46 10.34
CA MET A 345 -5.10 7.49 9.91
C MET A 345 -4.72 7.31 8.43
N THR A 346 -4.46 6.07 8.02
CA THR A 346 -4.17 5.71 6.64
C THR A 346 -5.33 6.08 5.71
N GLU A 347 -6.56 5.81 6.15
CA GLU A 347 -7.79 6.18 5.46
C GLU A 347 -7.95 7.70 5.34
N LEU A 348 -7.72 8.44 6.42
CA LEU A 348 -7.76 9.91 6.40
C LEU A 348 -6.75 10.50 5.40
N LEU A 349 -5.52 9.98 5.41
CA LEU A 349 -4.47 10.40 4.47
C LEU A 349 -4.83 10.08 3.02
N ASN A 350 -5.37 8.88 2.77
CA ASN A 350 -5.85 8.48 1.45
C ASN A 350 -6.95 9.43 0.96
N LEU A 351 -7.93 9.71 1.81
CA LEU A 351 -9.02 10.64 1.52
C LEU A 351 -8.48 12.02 1.13
N TYR A 352 -7.55 12.61 1.89
CA TYR A 352 -6.95 13.89 1.51
C TYR A 352 -6.25 13.84 0.15
N GLY A 353 -5.61 12.71 -0.19
CA GLY A 353 -5.01 12.49 -1.50
C GLY A 353 -6.01 12.27 -2.64
N GLU A 354 -7.28 12.02 -2.35
CA GLU A 354 -8.36 11.87 -3.34
C GLU A 354 -9.21 13.15 -3.49
N ILE A 355 -9.19 14.06 -2.50
CA ILE A 355 -9.93 15.33 -2.55
C ILE A 355 -9.43 16.24 -3.68
N ASP A 356 -8.12 16.31 -3.90
CA ASP A 356 -7.52 17.13 -4.95
C ASP A 356 -6.28 16.44 -5.56
N TRP A 357 -6.22 16.40 -6.89
CA TRP A 357 -5.18 15.68 -7.64
C TRP A 357 -3.77 16.22 -7.39
N ARG A 358 -3.62 17.50 -6.97
CA ARG A 358 -2.32 18.14 -6.72
C ARG A 358 -1.68 17.65 -5.41
N VAL A 359 -2.45 17.05 -4.51
CA VAL A 359 -2.00 16.66 -3.17
C VAL A 359 -0.91 15.60 -3.25
N ARG A 360 -1.13 14.50 -3.98
CA ARG A 360 -0.17 13.39 -4.04
C ARG A 360 1.14 13.80 -4.73
N PRO A 361 1.13 14.46 -5.90
CA PRO A 361 2.35 14.93 -6.53
C PRO A 361 3.14 15.91 -5.65
N LEU A 362 2.46 16.87 -5.01
CA LEU A 362 3.13 17.83 -4.13
C LEU A 362 3.77 17.16 -2.91
N VAL A 363 3.06 16.23 -2.25
CA VAL A 363 3.61 15.46 -1.12
C VAL A 363 4.86 14.68 -1.55
N ILE A 364 4.83 14.03 -2.72
CA ILE A 364 5.99 13.28 -3.22
C ILE A 364 7.15 14.22 -3.56
N ALA A 365 6.90 15.35 -4.23
CA ALA A 365 7.93 16.34 -4.53
C ALA A 365 8.64 16.85 -3.26
N ILE A 366 7.88 17.24 -2.23
CA ILE A 366 8.44 17.70 -0.96
C ILE A 366 9.20 16.59 -0.23
N ARG A 367 8.72 15.34 -0.25
CA ARG A 367 9.45 14.22 0.36
C ARG A 367 10.76 13.91 -0.35
N VAL A 368 10.78 14.02 -1.67
CA VAL A 368 11.99 13.81 -2.47
C VAL A 368 13.01 14.93 -2.22
N TRP A 369 12.55 16.20 -2.20
CA TRP A 369 13.37 17.34 -1.78
C TRP A 369 13.94 17.14 -0.38
N ALA A 370 13.10 16.80 0.60
CA ALA A 370 13.54 16.64 1.99
C ALA A 370 14.55 15.50 2.16
N LYS A 371 14.39 14.39 1.43
CA LYS A 371 15.41 13.32 1.39
C LYS A 371 16.70 13.82 0.75
N SER A 372 16.63 14.55 -0.36
CA SER A 372 17.80 15.06 -1.07
C SER A 372 18.58 16.11 -0.26
N GLN A 373 17.88 16.92 0.52
CA GLN A 373 18.49 17.88 1.44
C GLN A 373 18.87 17.24 2.79
N GLU A 374 18.73 15.92 2.94
CA GLU A 374 19.01 15.14 4.16
C GLU A 374 18.20 15.58 5.39
N ILE A 375 17.06 16.25 5.19
CA ILE A 375 16.12 16.69 6.24
C ILE A 375 15.43 15.48 6.87
N THR A 376 15.21 14.43 6.09
CA THR A 376 14.69 13.14 6.54
C THR A 376 15.80 12.08 6.48
N SER A 377 15.74 11.08 7.38
CA SER A 377 16.65 9.94 7.39
C SER A 377 15.88 8.61 7.38
N ASP A 378 16.47 7.59 6.77
CA ASP A 378 15.97 6.20 6.82
C ASP A 378 16.28 5.55 8.18
N VAL A 379 17.16 6.16 8.99
CA VAL A 379 17.49 5.72 10.36
C VAL A 379 16.72 6.55 11.39
N PRO A 380 16.11 5.92 12.42
CA PRO A 380 15.46 6.66 13.50
C PRO A 380 16.41 7.65 14.19
N GLY A 381 15.91 8.86 14.49
CA GLY A 381 16.67 9.85 15.24
C GLY A 381 15.98 11.21 15.31
N GLN A 382 16.77 12.29 15.30
CA GLN A 382 16.29 13.65 15.51
C GLN A 382 15.60 14.29 14.29
N TRP A 383 15.73 13.67 13.12
CA TRP A 383 15.17 14.18 11.86
C TRP A 383 13.64 14.15 11.84
N ILE A 384 13.02 15.03 11.06
CA ILE A 384 11.61 14.91 10.76
C ILE A 384 11.38 13.64 9.95
N THR A 385 10.33 12.87 10.28
CA THR A 385 9.98 11.67 9.52
C THR A 385 9.01 12.02 8.38
N ASN A 386 8.80 11.08 7.46
CA ASN A 386 7.91 11.30 6.30
C ASN A 386 6.46 11.62 6.70
N PHE A 387 5.97 11.09 7.83
CA PHE A 387 4.59 11.30 8.26
C PHE A 387 4.33 12.76 8.69
N PRO A 388 5.07 13.36 9.66
CA PRO A 388 4.93 14.78 9.97
C PRO A 388 5.23 15.71 8.80
N LEU A 389 6.19 15.36 7.93
CA LEU A 389 6.46 16.13 6.71
C LEU A 389 5.24 16.16 5.77
N THR A 390 4.54 15.02 5.64
CA THR A 390 3.26 14.97 4.89
C THR A 390 2.21 15.85 5.55
N LEU A 391 2.13 15.87 6.89
CA LEU A 391 1.20 16.75 7.60
C LEU A 391 1.50 18.24 7.39
N LEU A 392 2.76 18.65 7.25
CA LEU A 392 3.11 20.02 6.86
C LEU A 392 2.49 20.38 5.50
N VAL A 393 2.65 19.52 4.50
CA VAL A 393 2.05 19.75 3.17
C VAL A 393 0.53 19.84 3.25
N LEU A 394 -0.12 18.90 3.95
CA LEU A 394 -1.58 18.92 4.10
C LEU A 394 -2.07 20.18 4.81
N PHE A 395 -1.38 20.62 5.85
CA PHE A 395 -1.72 21.85 6.57
C PHE A 395 -1.60 23.10 5.69
N TYR A 396 -0.53 23.20 4.91
CA TYR A 396 -0.35 24.29 3.95
C TYR A 396 -1.50 24.31 2.93
N LEU A 397 -1.90 23.15 2.40
CA LEU A 397 -3.04 23.05 1.49
C LEU A 397 -4.38 23.40 2.15
N GLN A 398 -4.52 23.19 3.48
CA GLN A 398 -5.67 23.71 4.24
C GLN A 398 -5.65 25.25 4.30
N GLN A 399 -4.50 25.89 4.43
CA GLN A 399 -4.39 27.36 4.40
C GLN A 399 -4.79 27.93 3.03
N LYS A 400 -4.52 27.20 1.95
CA LYS A 400 -4.93 27.54 0.58
C LYS A 400 -6.40 27.23 0.26
N LYS A 401 -7.16 26.70 1.24
CA LYS A 401 -8.54 26.22 1.09
C LYS A 401 -8.70 25.15 0.01
N ILE A 402 -7.62 24.42 -0.31
CA ILE A 402 -7.66 23.24 -1.20
C ILE A 402 -8.20 22.04 -0.43
N LEU A 403 -7.77 21.88 0.83
CA LEU A 403 -8.21 20.79 1.69
C LEU A 403 -9.12 21.28 2.83
N PRO A 404 -10.16 20.52 3.21
CA PRO A 404 -10.93 20.78 4.42
C PRO A 404 -10.12 20.46 5.68
N SER A 405 -10.54 21.02 6.81
CA SER A 405 -10.08 20.55 8.11
C SER A 405 -10.73 19.22 8.49
N LEU A 406 -10.10 18.42 9.36
CA LEU A 406 -10.74 17.19 9.85
C LEU A 406 -12.05 17.49 10.57
N LYS A 407 -12.15 18.65 11.24
CA LYS A 407 -13.38 19.11 11.88
C LYS A 407 -14.50 19.34 10.87
N THR A 408 -14.19 19.92 9.71
CA THR A 408 -15.15 20.02 8.60
C THR A 408 -15.54 18.63 8.10
N LEU A 409 -14.60 17.72 7.88
CA LEU A 409 -14.92 16.35 7.47
C LEU A 409 -15.80 15.62 8.50
N LYS A 410 -15.58 15.87 9.80
CA LYS A 410 -16.41 15.32 10.88
C LYS A 410 -17.83 15.91 10.87
N LEU A 411 -17.99 17.18 10.56
CA LEU A 411 -19.30 17.84 10.50
C LEU A 411 -20.20 17.22 9.41
N TYR A 412 -19.61 16.80 8.29
CA TYR A 412 -20.32 16.17 7.16
C TYR A 412 -20.36 14.64 7.27
N ALA A 413 -19.81 14.06 8.34
CA ALA A 413 -19.82 12.63 8.57
C ALA A 413 -21.26 12.15 8.85
N THR A 414 -21.61 11.00 8.30
CA THR A 414 -22.92 10.36 8.46
C THR A 414 -22.84 9.22 9.47
N ARG A 415 -23.98 8.59 9.81
CA ARG A 415 -24.01 7.45 10.73
C ARG A 415 -23.10 6.29 10.27
N SER A 416 -22.93 6.12 8.96
CA SER A 416 -22.06 5.09 8.39
C SER A 416 -20.57 5.39 8.55
N ASP A 417 -20.21 6.62 8.92
CA ASP A 417 -18.82 7.07 9.10
C ASP A 417 -18.34 6.98 10.56
N ILE A 418 -19.23 6.60 11.49
CA ILE A 418 -18.88 6.46 12.90
C ILE A 418 -17.86 5.32 13.03
N ARG A 419 -16.68 5.65 13.55
CA ARG A 419 -15.60 4.71 13.86
C ARG A 419 -14.93 5.13 15.16
N CYS A 420 -14.61 4.15 15.99
CA CYS A 420 -13.82 4.35 17.20
C CYS A 420 -12.68 3.34 17.21
N ALA A 421 -11.47 3.79 17.52
CA ALA A 421 -10.32 2.91 17.71
C ALA A 421 -10.23 2.42 19.16
N GLU A 422 -9.22 1.59 19.43
CA GLU A 422 -8.94 1.14 20.79
C GLU A 422 -8.76 2.36 21.73
N ASN A 423 -9.19 2.22 23.00
CA ASN A 423 -9.16 3.28 24.02
C ASN A 423 -10.14 4.46 23.82
N GLY A 424 -11.14 4.31 22.95
CA GLY A 424 -12.22 5.30 22.80
C GLY A 424 -11.84 6.53 21.98
N ILE A 425 -10.79 6.43 21.15
CA ILE A 425 -10.41 7.49 20.23
C ILE A 425 -11.47 7.60 19.13
N ASP A 426 -12.07 8.78 18.99
CA ASP A 426 -13.05 9.08 17.94
C ASP A 426 -12.36 9.29 16.59
N CYS A 427 -12.60 8.36 15.68
CA CYS A 427 -12.09 8.34 14.30
C CYS A 427 -13.20 8.60 13.28
N THR A 428 -14.26 9.30 13.69
CA THR A 428 -15.38 9.69 12.83
C THR A 428 -15.00 10.87 11.93
N PHE A 429 -15.03 10.65 10.63
CA PHE A 429 -14.89 11.66 9.58
C PHE A 429 -15.54 11.14 8.29
N LEU A 430 -15.99 12.06 7.43
CA LEU A 430 -16.60 11.73 6.15
C LEU A 430 -15.66 10.88 5.27
N ARG A 431 -16.11 9.73 4.77
CA ARG A 431 -15.35 8.87 3.85
C ARG A 431 -15.76 8.99 2.39
N ASP A 432 -16.98 9.45 2.14
CA ASP A 432 -17.51 9.62 0.80
C ASP A 432 -17.24 11.04 0.28
N ILE A 433 -16.32 11.14 -0.68
CA ILE A 433 -15.91 12.39 -1.35
C ILE A 433 -17.11 13.06 -2.03
N ASN A 434 -18.09 12.28 -2.48
CA ASN A 434 -19.31 12.81 -3.10
C ASN A 434 -20.20 13.56 -2.12
N LYS A 435 -19.91 13.53 -0.82
CA LYS A 435 -20.63 14.29 0.21
C LYS A 435 -19.80 15.47 0.75
N LEU A 436 -18.68 15.80 0.10
CA LEU A 436 -17.90 16.98 0.47
C LEU A 436 -18.69 18.29 0.30
N PRO A 437 -18.37 19.32 1.10
CA PRO A 437 -19.00 20.63 0.97
C PRO A 437 -18.80 21.22 -0.44
N ALA A 438 -19.79 21.97 -0.91
CA ALA A 438 -19.81 22.57 -2.25
C ALA A 438 -18.58 23.45 -2.53
N ASP A 439 -18.06 24.16 -1.52
CA ASP A 439 -16.88 25.02 -1.66
C ASP A 439 -15.63 24.25 -2.13
N TYR A 440 -15.48 22.98 -1.71
CA TYR A 440 -14.36 22.12 -2.11
C TYR A 440 -14.59 21.41 -3.45
N LYS A 441 -15.82 21.42 -3.98
CA LYS A 441 -16.17 20.81 -5.27
C LYS A 441 -16.20 21.81 -6.41
N TYR A 442 -16.80 22.99 -6.17
CA TYR A 442 -17.18 23.92 -7.23
C TYR A 442 -16.41 25.25 -7.20
N LYS A 443 -15.64 25.52 -6.15
CA LYS A 443 -14.75 26.68 -6.05
C LYS A 443 -13.31 26.28 -5.72
N PRO A 444 -12.70 25.35 -6.47
CA PRO A 444 -11.34 24.95 -6.18
C PRO A 444 -10.39 26.13 -6.40
N ASN A 445 -9.43 26.26 -5.50
CA ASN A 445 -8.25 27.11 -5.71
C ASN A 445 -7.55 26.68 -7.03
N GLN A 446 -7.12 27.66 -7.82
CA GLN A 446 -6.55 27.46 -9.17
C GLN A 446 -5.01 27.51 -9.21
N ASP A 447 -4.34 27.55 -8.05
CA ASP A 447 -2.88 27.60 -7.98
C ASP A 447 -2.26 26.38 -8.65
N THR A 448 -1.29 26.59 -9.52
CA THR A 448 -0.57 25.49 -10.17
C THR A 448 0.30 24.73 -9.17
N LEU A 449 0.75 23.52 -9.51
CA LEU A 449 1.70 22.77 -8.67
C LEU A 449 2.99 23.56 -8.43
N GLU A 450 3.46 24.32 -9.41
CA GLU A 450 4.59 25.24 -9.29
C GLU A 450 4.34 26.32 -8.23
N THR A 451 3.19 27.01 -8.31
CA THR A 451 2.78 28.02 -7.34
C THR A 451 2.65 27.43 -5.93
N LEU A 452 2.08 26.24 -5.82
CA LEU A 452 1.92 25.55 -4.54
C LEU A 452 3.27 25.10 -3.96
N LEU A 453 4.20 24.63 -4.79
CA LEU A 453 5.55 24.25 -4.37
C LEU A 453 6.32 25.46 -3.83
N HIS A 454 6.34 26.57 -4.58
CA HIS A 454 7.01 27.80 -4.14
C HIS A 454 6.38 28.34 -2.85
N GLY A 455 5.05 28.45 -2.83
CA GLY A 455 4.33 28.95 -1.65
C GLY A 455 4.44 28.05 -0.41
N PHE A 456 4.71 26.75 -0.56
CA PHE A 456 5.01 25.86 0.58
C PHE A 456 6.31 26.29 1.26
N PHE A 457 7.37 26.55 0.48
CA PHE A 457 8.64 27.00 1.02
C PHE A 457 8.53 28.41 1.61
N GLU A 458 7.82 29.31 0.93
CA GLU A 458 7.55 30.67 1.42
C GLU A 458 6.82 30.62 2.79
N TYR A 459 5.77 29.82 2.88
CA TYR A 459 4.99 29.67 4.10
C TYR A 459 5.84 29.17 5.29
N TYR A 460 6.63 28.12 5.09
CA TYR A 460 7.41 27.51 6.17
C TYR A 460 8.76 28.18 6.46
N SER A 461 9.26 28.99 5.56
CA SER A 461 10.41 29.86 5.83
C SER A 461 10.06 31.01 6.80
N THR A 462 8.80 31.44 6.82
CA THR A 462 8.32 32.54 7.67
C THR A 462 7.47 32.08 8.87
N PHE A 463 7.08 30.80 8.93
CA PHE A 463 6.26 30.26 10.01
C PHE A 463 6.98 30.31 11.37
N ASP A 464 6.35 30.91 12.38
CA ASP A 464 6.90 30.99 13.73
C ASP A 464 6.71 29.67 14.50
N PHE A 465 7.65 28.74 14.30
CA PHE A 465 7.72 27.46 15.01
C PHE A 465 8.03 27.60 16.52
N ASN A 466 8.44 28.78 16.99
CA ASN A 466 8.71 28.99 18.42
C ASN A 466 7.40 29.11 19.20
N VAL A 467 6.43 29.85 18.64
CA VAL A 467 5.14 30.14 19.28
C VAL A 467 4.05 29.16 18.84
N TYR A 468 4.01 28.83 17.55
CA TYR A 468 2.89 28.11 16.95
C TYR A 468 3.23 26.66 16.60
N GLY A 469 2.20 25.82 16.72
CA GLY A 469 2.15 24.45 16.26
C GLY A 469 1.04 24.28 15.23
N ILE A 470 1.01 23.10 14.63
CA ILE A 470 0.14 22.79 13.50
C ILE A 470 -0.95 21.83 13.94
N CYS A 471 -2.19 22.12 13.54
CA CYS A 471 -3.35 21.30 13.84
C CYS A 471 -4.18 21.05 12.58
N ILE A 472 -3.99 19.87 11.97
CA ILE A 472 -4.78 19.40 10.81
C ILE A 472 -6.27 19.31 11.14
N ARG A 473 -6.58 19.10 12.43
CA ARG A 473 -7.96 18.93 12.88
C ARG A 473 -8.76 20.22 12.77
N GLU A 474 -8.21 21.32 13.24
CA GLU A 474 -8.85 22.64 13.14
C GLU A 474 -8.56 23.31 11.79
N GLY A 475 -7.47 22.93 11.11
CA GLY A 475 -7.03 23.58 9.87
C GLY A 475 -6.39 24.94 10.10
N THR A 476 -5.96 25.24 11.34
CA THR A 476 -5.35 26.51 11.73
C THR A 476 -4.11 26.27 12.59
N GLN A 477 -3.26 27.28 12.68
CA GLN A 477 -2.15 27.27 13.64
C GLN A 477 -2.69 27.34 15.07
N ILE A 478 -2.02 26.65 16.00
CA ILE A 478 -2.38 26.62 17.42
C ILE A 478 -1.19 27.10 18.25
N ARG A 479 -1.44 27.70 19.41
CA ARG A 479 -0.35 28.01 20.35
C ARG A 479 0.22 26.70 20.90
N LYS A 480 1.55 26.57 20.93
CA LYS A 480 2.20 25.31 21.34
C LYS A 480 1.80 24.89 22.76
N PRO A 481 1.26 23.67 22.95
CA PRO A 481 0.94 23.14 24.28
C PRO A 481 2.18 22.85 25.14
N SER A 482 3.35 22.67 24.51
CA SER A 482 4.60 22.33 25.19
C SER A 482 5.82 22.97 24.51
N ARG A 483 6.95 22.99 25.21
CA ARG A 483 8.23 23.58 24.74
C ARG A 483 8.98 22.71 23.70
N SER A 484 8.30 21.82 22.97
CA SER A 484 8.94 21.04 21.90
C SER A 484 9.41 21.95 20.77
N ALA A 485 10.49 21.62 20.06
CA ALA A 485 10.98 22.46 18.95
C ALA A 485 9.92 22.58 17.84
N LEU A 486 9.46 21.44 17.31
CA LEU A 486 8.35 21.35 16.37
C LEU A 486 7.13 20.72 17.03
N HIS A 487 5.94 21.28 16.79
CA HIS A 487 4.70 20.74 17.30
C HIS A 487 3.68 20.54 16.18
N ILE A 488 3.36 19.28 15.90
CA ILE A 488 2.26 18.91 15.01
C ILE A 488 1.37 17.95 15.78
N THR A 489 0.10 18.35 15.99
CA THR A 489 -0.87 17.50 16.68
C THR A 489 -1.25 16.34 15.79
N ASN A 490 -1.18 15.10 16.30
CA ASN A 490 -1.68 13.94 15.59
C ASN A 490 -3.18 14.13 15.29
N PRO A 491 -3.62 14.02 14.02
CA PRO A 491 -5.00 14.31 13.64
C PRO A 491 -6.04 13.52 14.42
N LEU A 492 -5.79 12.24 14.74
CA LEU A 492 -6.73 11.37 15.45
C LEU A 492 -6.46 11.32 16.96
N GLU A 493 -5.19 11.23 17.37
CA GLU A 493 -4.76 11.21 18.78
C GLU A 493 -4.32 12.61 19.26
N THR A 494 -5.26 13.48 19.62
CA THR A 494 -4.98 14.91 19.87
C THR A 494 -4.00 15.22 21.01
N THR A 495 -3.73 14.27 21.90
CA THR A 495 -2.75 14.42 22.97
C THR A 495 -1.30 14.19 22.52
N LEU A 496 -1.11 13.71 21.28
CA LEU A 496 0.19 13.34 20.75
C LEU A 496 0.77 14.40 19.82
N ASN A 497 1.99 14.83 20.11
CA ASN A 497 2.84 15.54 19.14
C ASN A 497 3.64 14.51 18.32
N VAL A 498 3.45 14.51 17.00
CA VAL A 498 4.13 13.58 16.09
C VAL A 498 5.60 13.95 15.82
N CYS A 499 6.03 15.12 16.29
CA CYS A 499 7.39 15.66 16.12
C CYS A 499 8.20 15.70 17.42
N LYS A 500 7.86 14.90 18.44
CA LYS A 500 8.59 14.91 19.73
C LYS A 500 10.08 14.60 19.60
N ASN A 501 10.47 13.86 18.57
CA ASN A 501 11.87 13.52 18.29
C ASN A 501 12.65 14.67 17.64
N VAL A 502 11.97 15.67 17.05
CA VAL A 502 12.60 16.76 16.29
C VAL A 502 13.14 17.82 17.23
N ASN A 503 14.43 18.13 17.09
CA ASN A 503 15.10 19.15 17.89
C ASN A 503 15.13 20.52 17.16
N LEU A 504 15.60 21.56 17.84
CA LEU A 504 15.62 22.92 17.30
C LEU A 504 16.55 23.08 16.09
N TYR A 505 17.66 22.33 16.06
CA TYR A 505 18.60 22.35 14.94
C TYR A 505 17.93 21.89 13.64
N GLU A 506 17.18 20.78 13.67
CA GLU A 506 16.46 20.30 12.48
C GLU A 506 15.33 21.25 12.07
N VAL A 507 14.67 21.94 13.01
CA VAL A 507 13.67 22.98 12.67
C VAL A 507 14.32 24.15 11.94
N ASN A 508 15.42 24.69 12.46
CA ASN A 508 16.15 25.76 11.81
C ASN A 508 16.66 25.34 10.42
N ARG A 509 17.01 24.07 10.26
CA ARG A 509 17.42 23.50 8.98
C ARG A 509 16.26 23.43 7.99
N ILE A 510 15.05 23.05 8.43
CA ILE A 510 13.85 23.11 7.57
C ILE A 510 13.62 24.55 7.07
N ILE A 511 13.74 25.54 7.95
CA ILE A 511 13.58 26.97 7.60
C ILE A 511 14.65 27.40 6.59
N SER A 512 15.93 27.15 6.89
CA SER A 512 17.05 27.52 6.02
C SER A 512 16.95 26.86 4.65
N MET A 513 16.68 25.55 4.59
CA MET A 513 16.55 24.83 3.33
C MET A 513 15.31 25.27 2.54
N SER A 514 14.28 25.80 3.20
CA SER A 514 13.13 26.39 2.51
C SER A 514 13.51 27.72 1.85
N HIS A 515 14.29 28.59 2.51
CA HIS A 515 14.85 29.78 1.86
C HIS A 515 15.74 29.44 0.66
N ASP A 516 16.63 28.46 0.82
CA ASP A 516 17.52 28.01 -0.26
C ASP A 516 16.71 27.44 -1.45
N ALA A 517 15.61 26.73 -1.17
CA ALA A 517 14.71 26.23 -2.21
C ALA A 517 14.02 27.36 -2.99
N ILE A 518 13.56 28.41 -2.31
CA ILE A 518 12.97 29.60 -2.96
C ILE A 518 14.00 30.24 -3.89
N TYR A 519 15.20 30.51 -3.37
CA TYR A 519 16.29 31.11 -4.13
C TYR A 519 16.66 30.24 -5.35
N ALA A 520 16.76 28.93 -5.18
CA ALA A 520 17.08 27.99 -6.25
C ALA A 520 15.98 27.91 -7.34
N LEU A 521 14.71 28.10 -7.00
CA LEU A 521 13.62 28.14 -7.97
C LEU A 521 13.59 29.48 -8.75
N GLU A 522 13.92 30.59 -8.10
CA GLU A 522 13.88 31.93 -8.70
C GLU A 522 15.11 32.23 -9.57
N THR A 523 16.27 31.70 -9.22
CA THR A 523 17.54 31.96 -9.93
C THR A 523 17.86 30.96 -11.03
N ALA A 524 17.15 29.83 -11.09
CA ALA A 524 17.37 28.82 -12.11
C ALA A 524 16.89 29.28 -13.48
N ASP A 525 17.84 29.57 -14.37
CA ASP A 525 17.55 29.97 -15.74
C ASP A 525 17.22 28.75 -16.62
N LYS A 526 16.01 28.75 -17.18
CA LYS A 526 15.51 27.72 -18.11
C LYS A 526 16.35 27.62 -19.39
N SER A 527 17.08 28.68 -19.75
CA SER A 527 17.76 28.79 -21.05
C SER A 527 19.21 28.29 -21.07
N THR A 528 19.86 28.22 -19.92
CA THR A 528 21.32 27.96 -19.82
C THR A 528 21.70 26.69 -19.06
N SER A 529 20.82 26.16 -18.19
CA SER A 529 21.11 24.99 -17.35
C SER A 529 20.30 23.75 -17.74
N SER A 530 20.97 22.60 -17.83
CA SER A 530 20.32 21.27 -17.92
C SER A 530 19.63 20.85 -16.62
N CYS A 531 19.92 21.55 -15.52
CA CYS A 531 19.35 21.36 -14.20
C CYS A 531 18.52 22.61 -13.85
N TRP A 532 17.21 22.55 -14.08
CA TRP A 532 16.27 23.66 -13.84
C TRP A 532 14.97 23.13 -13.22
N GLY A 533 14.19 24.02 -12.58
CA GLY A 533 12.90 23.66 -12.00
C GLY A 533 13.05 22.76 -10.77
N ILE A 534 12.29 21.67 -10.65
CA ILE A 534 12.41 20.76 -9.49
C ILE A 534 13.81 20.14 -9.38
N MET A 535 14.54 20.02 -10.48
CA MET A 535 15.89 19.43 -10.47
C MET A 535 16.88 20.26 -9.65
N THR A 536 16.70 21.58 -9.54
CA THR A 536 17.59 22.44 -8.75
C THR A 536 17.44 22.19 -7.26
N LEU A 537 16.29 21.66 -6.85
CA LEU A 537 16.00 21.28 -5.47
C LEU A 537 16.64 19.93 -5.08
N LEU A 538 17.23 19.23 -6.05
CA LEU A 538 17.75 17.88 -5.90
C LEU A 538 19.27 17.91 -6.05
N LYS A 539 19.99 17.42 -5.03
CA LYS A 539 21.44 17.21 -5.05
C LYS A 539 21.78 16.05 -6.00
N VAL A 540 21.72 16.28 -7.31
CA VAL A 540 22.23 15.32 -8.30
C VAL A 540 23.75 15.47 -8.36
N ASN A 541 24.49 14.38 -8.15
CA ASN A 541 25.94 14.38 -8.26
C ASN A 541 26.34 14.75 -9.69
N ASN A 542 26.84 15.97 -9.90
CA ASN A 542 27.35 16.52 -11.16
C ASN A 542 28.64 15.82 -11.70
N GLY A 543 28.93 14.60 -11.25
CA GLY A 543 30.23 13.96 -11.45
C GLY A 543 30.48 13.34 -12.82
N ASN A 544 29.50 13.20 -13.71
CA ASN A 544 29.71 12.52 -15.02
C ASN A 544 28.62 12.78 -16.08
N THR A 545 28.11 14.00 -16.21
CA THR A 545 27.11 14.32 -17.23
C THR A 545 27.74 14.60 -18.61
N ASN A 546 28.04 13.55 -19.37
CA ASN A 546 28.16 13.66 -20.83
C ASN A 546 26.73 13.67 -21.43
N GLN A 547 26.21 14.86 -21.67
CA GLN A 547 24.80 15.11 -22.02
C GLN A 547 24.56 15.02 -23.53
N ARG A 548 23.81 14.01 -23.98
CA ARG A 548 23.20 14.00 -25.33
C ARG A 548 21.78 14.57 -25.23
N LYS A 549 21.48 15.63 -25.98
CA LYS A 549 20.12 16.18 -26.14
C LYS A 549 19.21 15.10 -26.76
N LEU A 550 18.03 14.85 -26.17
CA LEU A 550 16.99 14.01 -26.78
C LEU A 550 16.59 14.60 -28.13
N ASN A 551 16.46 13.74 -29.14
CA ASN A 551 16.02 14.15 -30.47
C ASN A 551 14.50 14.44 -30.48
N SER A 552 14.02 15.14 -31.51
CA SER A 552 12.61 15.56 -31.61
C SER A 552 11.62 14.39 -31.56
N THR A 553 12.02 13.23 -32.10
CA THR A 553 11.21 12.01 -32.12
C THR A 553 11.06 11.38 -30.73
N GLU A 554 12.09 11.46 -29.87
CA GLU A 554 12.01 10.99 -28.49
C GLU A 554 11.17 11.91 -27.61
N LYS A 555 11.25 13.24 -27.83
CA LYS A 555 10.38 14.21 -27.13
C LYS A 555 8.91 13.99 -27.44
N GLN A 556 8.56 13.80 -28.71
CA GLN A 556 7.18 13.48 -29.13
C GLN A 556 6.67 12.18 -28.49
N ARG A 557 7.49 11.13 -28.37
CA ARG A 557 7.10 9.89 -27.68
C ARG A 557 6.88 10.06 -26.18
N ILE A 558 7.58 11.00 -25.55
CA ILE A 558 7.39 11.31 -24.12
C ILE A 558 6.11 12.14 -23.94
N GLU A 559 5.87 13.13 -24.79
CA GLU A 559 4.63 13.92 -24.82
C GLU A 559 3.40 13.04 -25.15
N GLU A 560 3.52 12.03 -26.02
CA GLU A 560 2.48 11.05 -26.29
C GLU A 560 2.20 10.12 -25.09
N LYS A 561 3.22 9.84 -24.27
CA LYS A 561 3.13 8.92 -23.12
C LYS A 561 2.73 9.62 -21.82
N PHE A 562 2.99 10.93 -21.74
CA PHE A 562 2.68 11.82 -20.62
C PHE A 562 2.16 13.17 -21.18
N PRO A 563 0.93 13.20 -21.72
CA PRO A 563 0.38 14.43 -22.30
C PRO A 563 0.31 15.54 -21.25
N GLU A 564 0.83 16.73 -21.60
CA GLU A 564 0.87 17.92 -20.72
C GLU A 564 -0.54 18.34 -20.25
N ASN A 565 -1.58 17.96 -21.00
CA ASN A 565 -2.98 18.08 -20.61
C ASN A 565 -3.47 16.79 -19.93
N HIS A 566 -3.00 16.52 -18.71
CA HIS A 566 -3.82 15.75 -17.79
C HIS A 566 -4.93 16.67 -17.26
N SER A 567 -5.94 16.92 -18.08
CA SER A 567 -7.28 16.95 -17.53
C SER A 567 -7.46 15.57 -16.92
N TYR A 568 -7.32 15.45 -15.60
CA TYR A 568 -7.93 14.31 -14.92
C TYR A 568 -9.39 14.36 -15.34
N GLU A 569 -9.79 13.46 -16.25
CA GLU A 569 -11.18 13.13 -16.45
C GLU A 569 -11.70 12.84 -15.05
N ILE A 570 -12.51 13.78 -14.54
CA ILE A 570 -13.45 13.50 -13.48
C ILE A 570 -14.13 12.23 -13.95
N SER A 571 -13.87 11.11 -13.27
CA SER A 571 -14.33 9.80 -13.72
C SER A 571 -15.77 9.92 -14.21
N ASP A 572 -16.05 9.39 -15.40
CA ASP A 572 -17.39 9.21 -15.97
C ASP A 572 -18.28 8.38 -15.02
N LYS A 573 -18.77 9.03 -13.98
CA LYS A 573 -19.76 8.56 -13.01
C LYS A 573 -20.82 9.62 -12.71
N PHE A 574 -20.84 10.70 -13.49
CA PHE A 574 -21.95 11.65 -13.49
C PHE A 574 -22.70 11.51 -14.81
N GLU A 575 -23.44 10.41 -14.97
CA GLU A 575 -24.58 10.42 -15.89
C GLU A 575 -25.60 11.41 -15.32
N VAL A 576 -25.60 12.63 -15.87
CA VAL A 576 -26.71 13.56 -15.76
C VAL A 576 -27.78 13.05 -16.73
N SER A 577 -28.86 12.50 -16.18
CA SER A 577 -30.10 12.35 -16.94
C SER A 577 -30.68 13.74 -17.21
N GLU A 578 -30.32 14.34 -18.33
CA GLU A 578 -31.06 15.45 -18.91
C GLU A 578 -32.43 14.93 -19.37
N VAL A 579 -33.49 15.33 -18.68
CA VAL A 579 -34.84 15.34 -19.24
C VAL A 579 -35.36 16.76 -19.14
N ASN A 580 -35.26 17.46 -20.27
CA ASN A 580 -36.09 18.54 -20.80
C ASN A 580 -36.74 19.50 -19.80
N ILE A 581 -36.12 20.67 -19.67
CA ILE A 581 -36.85 21.92 -19.44
C ILE A 581 -37.00 22.56 -20.82
N ASP A 582 -38.20 22.53 -21.37
CA ASP A 582 -38.59 23.45 -22.43
C ASP A 582 -39.95 24.08 -22.08
N GLU A 583 -39.88 25.41 -21.99
CA GLU A 583 -40.86 26.43 -22.33
C GLU A 583 -42.35 26.29 -21.93
N THR A 584 -42.72 27.13 -20.96
CA THR A 584 -43.87 28.06 -20.96
C THR A 584 -45.15 27.64 -21.68
N GLU A 585 -46.21 27.39 -20.91
CA GLU A 585 -47.54 27.93 -21.24
C GLU A 585 -48.37 28.25 -19.99
N THR A 586 -48.82 29.50 -19.94
CA THR A 586 -49.80 30.09 -19.02
C THR A 586 -51.05 29.24 -18.82
N LYS A 587 -51.51 29.09 -17.56
CA LYS A 587 -52.96 29.19 -17.21
C LYS A 587 -53.21 29.40 -15.70
N LYS A 588 -53.79 30.59 -15.47
CA LYS A 588 -54.70 31.08 -14.42
C LYS A 588 -55.05 30.19 -13.22
N LYS A 589 -54.99 30.86 -12.05
CA LYS A 589 -55.83 30.70 -10.86
C LYS A 589 -57.22 30.12 -11.14
N GLU A 590 -57.64 29.17 -10.32
CA GLU A 590 -58.93 29.21 -9.63
C GLU A 590 -58.90 28.35 -8.36
N THR A 591 -59.46 28.95 -7.31
CA THR A 591 -59.87 28.47 -5.98
C THR A 591 -60.57 27.11 -5.96
N VAL A 592 -60.33 26.28 -4.94
CA VAL A 592 -61.09 26.19 -3.66
C VAL A 592 -60.16 25.64 -2.58
#